data_AF-A0A520HFQ2-F1
#
_entry.id   AF-A0A520HFQ2-F1
#
_cell.length_a   1.000
_cell.length_b   1.000
_cell.length_c   1.000
_cell.angle_alpha   90.00
_cell.angle_beta   90.00
_cell.angle_gamma   90.00
#
_symmetry.space_group_name_H-M   'P 1'
#
loop_
_entity.id
_entity.type
_entity.pdbx_description
1 polymer ?
#
loop_
_entity_poly.entity_id
_entity_poly.type
_entity_poly.pdbx_seq_one_letter_code
_entity_poly.pdbx_strand_id
1 'polypeptide(L)'
;MFRALFLSLGQLTDPPVLRVFVKSMLVTLLVFALLGVGVWWGTQSALAAWLDWHAGGLAAAFALFVTVLALWLLFRAVAIAVVGVFADEVVEAVEARHYPDALRTARPVALARSLGMGLRSAARVVLVNLLMLPVYVALLVTGVGTAAAFFVVNGWLLGRDLGDMVAARHLDAGAMRGWRA
;
A
#
# COMPACT_ATOMS: atom_id res chain seq x y z
N MET A 1 -12.08 -20.14 -2.95
CA MET A 1 -11.99 -18.72 -2.56
C MET A 1 -12.60 -18.47 -1.17
N PHE A 2 -13.89 -18.75 -0.94
CA PHE A 2 -14.52 -18.51 0.38
C PHE A 2 -13.84 -19.20 1.57
N ARG A 3 -13.40 -20.46 1.42
CA ARG A 3 -12.63 -21.15 2.47
C ARG A 3 -11.34 -20.42 2.85
N ALA A 4 -10.61 -19.90 1.87
CA ALA A 4 -9.38 -19.15 2.11
C ALA A 4 -9.65 -17.80 2.79
N LEU A 5 -10.77 -17.15 2.44
CA LEU A 5 -11.22 -15.93 3.12
C LEU A 5 -11.51 -16.20 4.61
N PHE A 6 -12.29 -17.23 4.93
CA PHE A 6 -12.58 -17.57 6.33
C PHE A 6 -11.35 -18.02 7.11
N LEU A 7 -10.42 -18.75 6.48
CA LEU A 7 -9.13 -19.07 7.10
C LEU A 7 -8.35 -17.79 7.42
N SER A 8 -8.26 -16.85 6.48
CA SER A 8 -7.56 -15.58 6.71
C SER A 8 -8.18 -14.77 7.85
N LEU A 9 -9.51 -14.71 7.92
CA LEU A 9 -10.23 -14.02 9.01
C LEU A 9 -9.97 -14.68 10.36
N GLY A 10 -9.98 -16.01 10.41
CA GLY A 10 -9.65 -16.77 11.61
C GLY A 10 -8.19 -16.63 12.05
N GLN A 11 -7.28 -16.34 11.11
CA GLN A 11 -5.85 -16.20 11.37
C GLN A 11 -5.44 -14.77 11.78
N LEU A 12 -6.30 -13.77 11.63
CA LEU A 12 -5.97 -12.38 12.01
C LEU A 12 -5.59 -12.22 13.49
N THR A 13 -6.07 -13.12 14.35
CA THR A 13 -5.79 -13.13 15.80
C THR A 13 -4.59 -14.00 16.18
N ASP A 14 -3.94 -14.66 15.22
CA ASP A 14 -2.75 -15.48 15.49
C ASP A 14 -1.57 -14.60 15.92
N PRO A 15 -0.79 -15.01 16.95
CA PRO A 15 0.33 -14.20 17.45
C PRO A 15 1.37 -13.80 16.40
N PRO A 16 1.77 -14.67 15.43
CA PRO A 16 2.66 -14.26 14.35
C PRO A 16 2.09 -13.15 13.47
N VAL A 17 0.81 -13.23 13.09
CA VAL A 17 0.14 -12.23 12.25
C VAL A 17 0.01 -10.90 13.00
N LEU A 18 -0.37 -10.96 14.28
CA LEU A 18 -0.44 -9.77 15.13
C LEU A 18 0.93 -9.11 15.33
N ARG A 19 2.03 -9.87 15.44
CA ARG A 19 3.38 -9.29 15.51
C ARG A 19 3.72 -8.52 14.24
N VAL A 20 3.43 -9.07 13.06
CA VAL A 20 3.68 -8.36 11.80
C VAL A 20 2.76 -7.15 11.66
N PHE A 21 1.50 -7.25 12.08
CA PHE A 21 0.58 -6.11 12.14
C PHE A 21 1.11 -4.99 13.03
N VAL A 22 1.52 -5.28 14.27
CA VAL A 22 2.07 -4.28 15.18
C VAL A 22 3.37 -3.69 14.62
N LYS A 23 4.28 -4.53 14.10
CA LYS A 23 5.55 -4.08 13.50
C LYS A 23 5.30 -3.14 12.31
N SER A 24 4.40 -3.51 11.40
CA SER A 24 4.05 -2.69 10.24
C SER A 24 3.33 -1.40 10.64
N MET A 25 2.45 -1.44 11.65
CA MET A 25 1.79 -0.25 12.19
C MET A 25 2.79 0.72 12.82
N LEU A 26 3.72 0.22 13.63
CA LEU A 26 4.77 1.03 14.25
C LEU A 26 5.69 1.67 13.20
N VAL A 27 6.11 0.91 12.19
CA VAL A 27 6.91 1.43 11.08
C VAL A 27 6.13 2.48 10.28
N THR A 28 4.84 2.25 10.02
CA THR A 28 3.98 3.21 9.31
C THR A 28 3.87 4.52 10.08
N LEU A 29 3.57 4.45 11.39
CA LEU A 29 3.47 5.61 12.27
C LEU A 29 4.81 6.35 12.36
N LEU A 30 5.93 5.63 12.48
CA LEU A 30 7.26 6.21 12.49
C LEU A 30 7.55 6.98 11.19
N VAL A 31 7.27 6.36 10.04
CA VAL A 31 7.46 6.99 8.72
C VAL A 31 6.60 8.25 8.60
N PHE A 32 5.33 8.21 8.99
CA PHE A 32 4.47 9.40 8.97
C PHE A 32 4.91 10.48 9.95
N ALA A 33 5.39 10.13 11.15
CA ALA A 33 5.90 11.09 12.11
C ALA A 33 7.13 11.81 11.54
N LEU A 34 8.08 11.06 10.96
CA LEU A 34 9.28 11.61 10.34
C LEU A 34 8.96 12.50 9.13
N LEU A 35 8.08 12.04 8.24
CA LEU A 35 7.62 12.82 7.08
C LEU A 35 6.85 14.06 7.52
N GLY A 36 5.98 13.93 8.52
CA GLY A 36 5.18 15.03 9.06
C GLY A 36 6.06 16.12 9.67
N VAL A 37 7.04 15.76 10.50
CA VAL A 37 8.02 16.71 11.05
C VAL A 37 8.83 17.36 9.94
N GLY A 38 9.31 16.57 8.97
CA GLY A 38 10.08 17.07 7.83
C GLY A 38 9.32 18.07 6.97
N VAL A 39 8.06 17.76 6.62
CA VAL A 39 7.19 18.67 5.85
C VAL A 39 6.83 19.91 6.66
N TRP A 40 6.51 19.75 7.94
CA TRP A 40 6.16 20.85 8.83
C TRP A 40 7.30 21.87 8.93
N TRP A 41 8.52 21.42 9.28
CA TRP A 41 9.69 22.30 9.38
C TRP A 41 10.11 22.83 8.01
N GLY A 42 10.14 21.98 6.98
CA GLY A 42 10.46 22.42 5.62
C GLY A 42 9.52 23.52 5.12
N THR A 43 8.22 23.40 5.41
CA THR A 43 7.23 24.42 5.04
C THR A 43 7.43 25.69 5.85
N GLN A 44 7.63 25.62 7.16
CA GLN A 44 7.91 26.80 8.00
C GLN A 44 9.16 27.55 7.54
N SER A 45 10.25 26.83 7.29
CA SER A 45 11.50 27.42 6.80
C SER A 45 11.33 28.06 5.42
N ALA A 46 10.54 27.45 4.53
CA ALA A 46 10.23 28.03 3.23
C ALA A 46 9.35 29.29 3.37
N LEU A 47 8.31 29.27 4.20
CA LEU A 47 7.46 30.44 4.43
C LEU A 47 8.26 31.62 5.00
N ALA A 48 9.15 31.35 5.96
CA ALA A 48 10.02 32.37 6.52
C ALA A 48 11.01 32.93 5.49
N ALA A 49 11.66 32.07 4.70
CA ALA A 49 12.68 32.50 3.74
C ALA A 49 12.11 33.24 2.51
N TRP A 50 10.93 32.85 2.02
CA TRP A 50 10.39 33.36 0.77
C TRP A 50 9.30 34.42 0.95
N LEU A 51 8.57 34.40 2.07
CA LEU A 51 7.40 35.26 2.31
C LEU A 51 7.56 36.12 3.57
N ASP A 52 8.73 36.07 4.23
CA ASP A 52 9.01 36.75 5.51
C ASP A 52 8.01 36.37 6.62
N TRP A 53 7.33 35.23 6.45
CA TRP A 53 6.24 34.81 7.32
C TRP A 53 6.79 34.03 8.52
N HIS A 54 7.28 34.78 9.50
CA HIS A 54 7.86 34.25 10.72
C HIS A 54 6.79 33.72 11.66
N ALA A 55 6.80 32.42 11.94
CA ALA A 55 6.19 31.69 13.08
C ALA A 55 4.89 32.26 13.71
N GLY A 56 4.05 32.93 12.91
CA GLY A 56 2.78 33.51 13.33
C GLY A 56 1.65 32.49 13.12
N GLY A 57 0.49 32.78 13.72
CA GLY A 57 -0.67 31.86 13.65
C GLY A 57 -1.08 31.47 12.23
N LEU A 58 -0.95 32.37 11.26
CA LEU A 58 -1.26 32.09 9.85
C LEU A 58 -0.21 31.20 9.16
N ALA A 59 1.09 31.42 9.41
CA ALA A 59 2.15 30.57 8.89
C ALA A 59 2.06 29.15 9.48
N ALA A 60 1.76 29.03 10.78
CA ALA A 60 1.47 27.77 11.45
C ALA A 60 0.24 27.06 10.87
N ALA A 61 -0.85 27.78 10.63
CA ALA A 61 -2.06 27.21 10.03
C ALA A 61 -1.80 26.72 8.60
N PHE A 62 -1.05 27.48 7.79
CA PHE A 62 -0.70 27.08 6.43
C PHE A 62 0.25 25.87 6.41
N ALA A 63 1.29 25.87 7.26
CA ALA A 63 2.18 24.72 7.38
C ALA A 63 1.43 23.46 7.85
N LEU A 64 0.42 23.60 8.72
CA LEU A 64 -0.42 22.48 9.14
C LEU A 64 -1.21 21.93 7.97
N PHE A 65 -1.87 22.82 7.23
CA PHE A 65 -2.64 22.46 6.04
C PHE A 65 -1.78 21.72 5.01
N VAL A 66 -0.60 22.26 4.67
CA VAL A 66 0.35 21.62 3.76
C VAL A 66 0.81 20.26 4.29
N THR A 67 1.09 20.15 5.59
CA THR A 67 1.51 18.89 6.21
C THR A 67 0.41 17.83 6.10
N VAL A 68 -0.83 18.16 6.45
CA VAL A 68 -1.96 17.22 6.35
C VAL A 68 -2.18 16.78 4.90
N LEU A 69 -2.14 17.72 3.96
CA LEU A 69 -2.30 17.42 2.54
C LEU A 69 -1.16 16.54 2.01
N ALA A 70 0.09 16.81 2.42
CA ALA A 70 1.25 16.01 2.06
C ALA A 70 1.14 14.58 2.62
N LEU A 71 0.79 14.42 3.91
CA LEU A 71 0.63 13.09 4.51
C LEU A 71 -0.52 12.31 3.85
N TRP A 72 -1.62 12.98 3.49
CA TRP A 72 -2.71 12.37 2.73
C TRP A 72 -2.25 11.84 1.37
N LEU A 73 -1.48 12.63 0.63
CA LEU A 73 -0.93 12.21 -0.67
C LEU A 73 0.12 11.10 -0.52
N LEU A 74 0.99 11.22 0.49
CA LEU A 74 2.03 10.24 0.79
C LEU A 74 1.46 8.93 1.34
N PHE A 75 0.23 8.91 1.84
CA PHE A 75 -0.35 7.74 2.47
C PHE A 75 -0.32 6.50 1.59
N ARG A 76 -0.71 6.65 0.32
CA ARG A 76 -0.70 5.51 -0.60
C ARG A 76 0.71 5.00 -0.88
N ALA A 77 1.68 5.89 -1.03
CA ALA A 77 3.07 5.52 -1.28
C ALA A 77 3.67 4.80 -0.08
N VAL A 78 3.45 5.32 1.13
CA VAL A 78 3.88 4.69 2.39
C VAL A 78 3.21 3.34 2.57
N ALA A 79 1.90 3.24 2.33
CA ALA A 79 1.16 1.98 2.44
C ALA A 79 1.73 0.90 1.50
N ILE A 80 1.98 1.22 0.23
CA ILE A 80 2.56 0.27 -0.73
C ILE A 80 3.98 -0.14 -0.31
N ALA A 81 4.79 0.80 0.17
CA ALA A 81 6.14 0.51 0.65
C ALA A 81 6.12 -0.44 1.86
N VAL A 82 5.28 -0.14 2.87
CA VAL A 82 5.11 -0.97 4.06
C VAL A 82 4.59 -2.35 3.69
N VAL A 83 3.56 -2.46 2.84
CA VAL A 83 3.07 -3.74 2.35
C VAL A 83 4.19 -4.51 1.64
N GLY A 84 4.98 -3.85 0.77
CA GLY A 84 6.09 -4.51 0.07
C GLY A 84 7.18 -5.05 1.01
N VAL A 85 7.40 -4.41 2.16
CA VAL A 85 8.37 -4.85 3.17
C VAL A 85 7.83 -6.01 4.01
N PHE A 86 6.56 -5.95 4.43
CA PHE A 86 5.99 -6.90 5.38
C PHE A 86 5.20 -8.06 4.76
N ALA A 87 4.86 -7.98 3.47
CA ALA A 87 4.06 -9.01 2.80
C ALA A 87 4.71 -10.40 2.89
N ASP A 88 6.04 -10.48 2.78
CA ASP A 88 6.77 -11.75 2.84
C ASP A 88 6.62 -12.42 4.22
N GLU A 89 6.76 -11.64 5.30
CA GLU A 89 6.59 -12.11 6.69
C GLU A 89 5.15 -12.59 6.94
N VAL A 90 4.13 -11.90 6.40
CA VAL A 90 2.73 -12.33 6.51
C VAL A 90 2.50 -13.64 5.77
N VAL A 91 2.99 -13.75 4.54
CA VAL A 91 2.80 -14.96 3.72
C VAL A 91 3.49 -16.16 4.36
N GLU A 92 4.69 -15.99 4.90
CA GLU A 92 5.39 -17.04 5.65
C GLU A 92 4.60 -17.51 6.87
N ALA A 93 4.02 -16.60 7.64
CA ALA A 93 3.19 -16.94 8.80
C ALA A 93 1.92 -17.73 8.41
N VAL A 94 1.32 -17.41 7.26
CA VAL A 94 0.18 -18.15 6.70
C VAL A 94 0.60 -19.54 6.22
N GLU A 95 1.70 -19.62 5.47
CA GLU A 95 2.25 -20.88 4.95
C GLU A 95 2.62 -21.85 6.08
N ALA A 96 3.28 -21.36 7.13
CA ALA A 96 3.67 -22.19 8.28
C ALA A 96 2.48 -22.84 9.00
N ARG A 97 1.33 -22.16 9.04
CA ARG A 97 0.11 -22.63 9.73
C ARG A 97 -0.75 -23.53 8.85
N HIS A 98 -0.90 -23.19 7.57
CA HIS A 98 -1.92 -23.78 6.71
C HIS A 98 -1.37 -24.55 5.51
N TYR A 99 -0.11 -24.32 5.12
CA TYR A 99 0.51 -24.89 3.91
C TYR A 99 1.99 -25.28 4.14
N PRO A 100 2.29 -26.17 5.11
CA PRO A 100 3.66 -26.50 5.50
C PRO A 100 4.48 -27.13 4.35
N ASP A 101 3.84 -27.88 3.45
CA ASP A 101 4.50 -28.46 2.28
C ASP A 101 4.92 -27.39 1.25
N ALA A 102 4.13 -26.33 1.10
CA ALA A 102 4.46 -25.22 0.20
C ALA A 102 5.66 -24.41 0.74
N LEU A 103 5.68 -24.18 2.07
CA LEU A 103 6.75 -23.47 2.75
C LEU A 103 8.14 -24.09 2.50
N ARG A 104 8.22 -25.43 2.39
CA ARG A 104 9.49 -26.14 2.13
C ARG A 104 10.15 -25.77 0.81
N THR A 105 9.36 -25.26 -0.14
CA THR A 105 9.83 -24.88 -1.48
C THR A 105 9.86 -23.37 -1.70
N ALA A 106 9.38 -22.60 -0.73
CA ALA A 106 9.29 -21.14 -0.80
C ALA A 106 10.68 -20.52 -0.84
N ARG A 107 10.86 -19.51 -1.70
CA ARG A 107 12.08 -18.71 -1.79
C ARG A 107 11.82 -17.31 -1.24
N PRO A 108 12.70 -16.77 -0.38
CA PRO A 108 12.55 -15.41 0.13
C PRO A 108 12.59 -14.41 -1.03
N VAL A 109 11.68 -13.44 -1.00
CA VAL A 109 11.63 -12.41 -2.03
C VAL A 109 12.60 -11.30 -1.65
N ALA A 110 13.65 -11.11 -2.46
CA ALA A 110 14.61 -10.03 -2.25
C ALA A 110 13.93 -8.65 -2.22
N LEU A 111 14.35 -7.76 -1.31
CA LEU A 111 13.81 -6.40 -1.14
C LEU A 111 13.70 -5.62 -2.46
N ALA A 112 14.72 -5.72 -3.33
CA ALA A 112 14.71 -5.07 -4.64
C ALA A 112 13.59 -5.59 -5.56
N ARG A 113 13.27 -6.89 -5.48
CA ARG A 113 12.15 -7.49 -6.21
C ARG A 113 10.82 -7.02 -5.63
N SER A 114 10.70 -6.91 -4.30
CA SER A 114 9.52 -6.37 -3.62
C SER A 114 9.26 -4.91 -3.99
N LEU A 115 10.29 -4.06 -3.99
CA LEU A 115 10.21 -2.67 -4.44
C LEU A 115 9.80 -2.57 -5.92
N GLY A 116 10.40 -3.38 -6.78
CA GLY A 116 10.04 -3.45 -8.20
C GLY A 116 8.61 -3.95 -8.46
N MET A 117 8.05 -4.79 -7.58
CA MET A 117 6.64 -5.18 -7.63
C MET A 117 5.74 -4.03 -7.16
N GLY A 118 6.11 -3.34 -6.07
CA GLY A 118 5.39 -2.16 -5.58
C GLY A 118 5.31 -1.01 -6.59
N LEU A 119 6.43 -0.69 -7.27
CA LEU A 119 6.46 0.33 -8.31
C LEU A 119 5.57 -0.03 -9.52
N ARG A 120 5.61 -1.29 -9.96
CA ARG A 120 4.73 -1.76 -11.05
C ARG A 120 3.26 -1.76 -10.66
N SER A 121 2.95 -2.11 -9.40
CA SER A 121 1.60 -1.99 -8.84
C SER A 121 1.14 -0.52 -8.86
N ALA A 122 1.96 0.40 -8.36
CA ALA A 122 1.65 1.83 -8.37
C ALA A 122 1.41 2.36 -9.79
N ALA A 123 2.28 2.03 -10.75
CA ALA A 123 2.10 2.41 -12.15
C ALA A 123 0.80 1.83 -12.73
N ARG A 124 0.51 0.55 -12.47
CA ARG A 124 -0.71 -0.12 -12.95
C ARG A 124 -1.97 0.53 -12.39
N VAL A 125 -1.98 0.83 -11.10
CA VAL A 125 -3.08 1.55 -10.44
C VAL A 125 -3.33 2.88 -11.14
N VAL A 126 -2.29 3.67 -11.36
CA VAL A 126 -2.41 5.00 -11.97
C VAL A 126 -2.96 4.87 -13.39
N LEU A 127 -2.39 3.98 -14.20
CA LEU A 127 -2.81 3.76 -15.58
C LEU A 127 -4.26 3.25 -15.68
N VAL A 128 -4.64 2.27 -14.86
CA VAL A 128 -6.00 1.70 -14.90
C VAL A 128 -7.03 2.71 -14.40
N ASN A 129 -6.74 3.47 -13.33
CA ASN A 129 -7.67 4.51 -12.88
C ASN A 129 -7.79 5.65 -13.90
N LEU A 130 -6.71 6.02 -14.58
CA LEU A 130 -6.74 7.01 -15.65
C LEU A 130 -7.62 6.54 -16.82
N LEU A 131 -7.47 5.27 -17.23
CA LEU A 131 -8.30 4.66 -18.27
C LEU A 131 -9.77 4.54 -17.85
N MET A 132 -10.04 4.37 -16.56
CA MET A 132 -11.40 4.27 -16.02
C MET A 132 -12.06 5.62 -15.75
N LEU A 133 -11.35 6.75 -15.87
CA LEU A 133 -11.95 8.08 -15.69
C LEU A 133 -13.21 8.31 -16.53
N PRO A 134 -13.27 7.98 -17.84
CA PRO A 134 -14.49 8.18 -18.63
C PRO A 134 -15.67 7.37 -18.08
N VAL A 135 -15.42 6.15 -17.61
CA VAL A 135 -16.42 5.28 -17.00
C VAL A 135 -16.88 5.83 -15.65
N TYR A 136 -15.94 6.31 -14.82
CA TYR A 136 -16.26 6.95 -13.55
C TYR A 136 -17.09 8.21 -13.74
N VAL A 137 -16.76 9.06 -14.73
CA VAL A 137 -17.54 10.26 -15.05
C VAL A 137 -18.93 9.90 -15.58
N ALA A 138 -19.05 8.91 -16.47
CA ALA A 138 -20.34 8.47 -16.98
C ALA A 138 -21.24 7.92 -15.87
N LEU A 139 -20.66 7.18 -14.92
CA LEU A 139 -21.40 6.60 -13.79
C LEU A 139 -21.69 7.61 -12.67
N LEU A 140 -21.18 8.85 -12.75
CA LEU A 140 -21.45 9.89 -11.75
C LEU A 140 -22.96 10.20 -11.67
N VAL A 141 -23.65 10.15 -12.81
CA VAL A 141 -25.09 10.38 -12.95
C VAL A 141 -25.92 9.41 -12.08
N THR A 142 -25.39 8.22 -11.82
CA THR A 142 -26.08 7.19 -11.03
C THR A 142 -25.94 7.37 -9.52
N GLY A 143 -25.07 8.28 -9.05
CA GLY A 143 -24.75 8.51 -7.64
C GLY A 143 -23.93 7.41 -6.95
N VAL A 144 -24.22 6.13 -7.24
CA VAL A 144 -23.56 4.96 -6.61
C VAL A 144 -22.60 4.26 -7.57
N GLY A 145 -22.85 4.32 -8.88
CA GLY A 145 -22.10 3.56 -9.89
C GLY A 145 -20.62 3.93 -9.94
N THR A 146 -20.27 5.20 -9.69
CA THR A 146 -18.85 5.62 -9.64
C THR A 146 -18.12 4.95 -8.48
N ALA A 147 -18.71 4.95 -7.30
CA ALA A 147 -18.13 4.30 -6.13
C ALA A 147 -18.03 2.78 -6.35
N ALA A 148 -19.09 2.14 -6.87
CA ALA A 148 -19.08 0.72 -7.18
C ALA A 148 -17.98 0.35 -8.18
N ALA A 149 -17.86 1.08 -9.29
CA ALA A 149 -16.82 0.86 -10.29
C ALA A 149 -15.42 1.06 -9.70
N PHE A 150 -15.22 2.12 -8.91
CA PHE A 150 -13.95 2.38 -8.24
C PHE A 150 -13.55 1.25 -7.30
N PHE A 151 -14.49 0.73 -6.49
CA PHE A 151 -14.22 -0.40 -5.59
C PHE A 151 -13.92 -1.69 -6.35
N VAL A 152 -14.65 -1.98 -7.42
CA VAL A 152 -14.41 -3.17 -8.26
C VAL A 152 -13.03 -3.11 -8.89
N VAL A 153 -12.66 -1.98 -9.50
CA VAL A 153 -11.37 -1.79 -10.16
C VAL A 153 -10.22 -1.90 -9.17
N ASN A 154 -10.30 -1.17 -8.05
CA ASN A 154 -9.23 -1.21 -7.04
C ASN A 154 -9.17 -2.55 -6.30
N GLY A 155 -10.30 -3.21 -6.06
CA GLY A 155 -10.35 -4.55 -5.48
C GLY A 155 -9.72 -5.61 -6.39
N TRP A 156 -9.98 -5.54 -7.70
CA TRP A 156 -9.35 -6.41 -8.69
C TRP A 156 -7.83 -6.18 -8.77
N LEU A 157 -7.39 -4.91 -8.82
CA LEU A 157 -5.97 -4.56 -8.81
C LEU A 157 -5.26 -5.08 -7.56
N LEU A 158 -5.86 -4.86 -6.39
CA LEU A 158 -5.31 -5.31 -5.11
C LEU A 158 -5.22 -6.84 -5.07
N GLY A 159 -6.26 -7.55 -5.51
CA GLY A 159 -6.26 -9.01 -5.58
C GLY A 159 -5.14 -9.55 -6.48
N ARG A 160 -4.90 -8.90 -7.63
CA ARG A 160 -3.79 -9.26 -8.52
C ARG A 160 -2.43 -9.01 -7.89
N ASP A 161 -2.27 -7.89 -7.19
CA ASP A 161 -0.98 -7.52 -6.57
C ASP A 161 -0.65 -8.45 -5.38
N LEU A 162 -1.64 -8.81 -4.57
CA LEU A 162 -1.49 -9.81 -3.51
C LEU A 162 -1.16 -11.20 -4.08
N GLY A 163 -1.80 -11.59 -5.18
CA GLY A 163 -1.51 -12.84 -5.89
C GLY A 163 -0.08 -12.89 -6.43
N ASP A 164 0.38 -11.80 -7.05
CA ASP A 164 1.76 -11.66 -7.54
C ASP A 164 2.80 -11.82 -6.41
N MET A 165 2.50 -11.35 -5.20
CA MET A 165 3.38 -11.48 -4.03
C MET A 165 3.55 -12.95 -3.61
N VAL A 166 2.45 -13.70 -3.49
CA VAL A 166 2.50 -15.14 -3.15
C VAL A 166 3.15 -15.96 -4.26
N ALA A 167 2.81 -15.63 -5.51
CA ALA A 167 3.40 -16.27 -6.69
C ALA A 167 4.91 -16.03 -6.76
N ALA A 168 5.42 -14.89 -6.31
CA ALA A 168 6.85 -14.56 -6.39
C ALA A 168 7.73 -15.47 -5.52
N ARG A 169 7.16 -16.07 -4.46
CA ARG A 169 7.83 -17.03 -3.57
C ARG A 169 7.99 -18.42 -4.18
N HIS A 170 7.13 -18.79 -5.13
CA HIS A 170 7.06 -20.15 -5.67
C HIS A 170 7.39 -20.24 -7.17
N LEU A 171 7.16 -19.16 -7.92
CA LEU A 171 7.33 -19.10 -9.36
C LEU A 171 8.60 -18.35 -9.74
N ASP A 172 9.35 -18.96 -10.64
CA ASP A 172 10.46 -18.36 -11.37
C ASP A 172 9.95 -17.33 -12.40
N ALA A 173 10.87 -16.53 -12.96
CA ALA A 173 10.51 -15.42 -13.85
C ALA A 173 9.76 -15.88 -15.13
N GLY A 174 9.99 -17.11 -15.58
CA GLY A 174 9.29 -17.72 -16.71
C GLY A 174 7.84 -18.05 -16.38
N ALA A 175 7.63 -18.81 -15.29
CA ALA A 175 6.31 -19.19 -14.81
C ALA A 175 5.45 -17.99 -14.36
N MET A 176 6.08 -16.93 -13.84
CA MET A 176 5.41 -15.68 -13.47
C MET A 176 4.74 -14.98 -14.67
N ARG A 177 5.25 -15.15 -15.89
CA ARG A 177 4.57 -14.62 -17.09
C ARG A 177 3.27 -15.37 -17.38
N GLY A 178 3.26 -16.69 -17.20
CA GLY A 178 2.05 -17.51 -17.35
C GLY A 178 1.00 -17.22 -16.28
N TRP A 179 1.41 -16.93 -15.04
CA TRP A 179 0.51 -16.49 -13.97
C TRP A 179 -0.20 -15.15 -14.28
N ARG A 180 0.47 -14.28 -15.03
CA ARG A 180 0.00 -12.92 -15.31
C ARG A 180 -0.82 -12.79 -16.59
N ALA A 181 -0.73 -13.78 -17.49
CA ALA A 181 -1.43 -13.88 -18.77
C ALA A 181 -2.90 -14.24 -18.55
#